data_AF-A0A2H0V4J0-F1
#
_entry.id   AF-A0A2H0V4J0-F1
#
_cell.length_a   1.000
_cell.length_b   1.000
_cell.length_c   1.000
_cell.angle_alpha   90.00
_cell.angle_beta   90.00
_cell.angle_gamma   90.00
#
_symmetry.space_group_name_H-M   'P 1'
#
loop_
_entity.id
_entity.type
_entity.pdbx_description
1 polymer ?
#
loop_
_entity_poly.entity_id
_entity_poly.type
_entity_poly.pdbx_seq_one_letter_code
_entity_poly.pdbx_strand_id
1 'polypeptide(L)'
;MSTQTYSKMQDIFTVWLQEFESSIMHSVRQRIKLYQHGGWPRLKRQFESIMMRVEDHRIRMKVLIGATARHEVSELLREQESKFFDILRSFISIVTDFRYMLSSINR
;
A
#
# COMPACT_ATOMS: atom_id res chain seq x y z
N MET A 1 -20.01 5.52 1.80
CA MET A 1 -19.41 5.27 3.13
C MET A 1 -19.29 6.62 3.85
N SER A 2 -19.28 6.70 5.19
CA SER A 2 -19.06 8.02 5.84
C SER A 2 -17.59 8.42 5.75
N THR A 3 -17.31 9.73 5.68
CA THR A 3 -15.94 10.28 5.65
C THR A 3 -15.08 9.80 6.82
N GLN A 4 -15.69 9.61 7.98
CA GLN A 4 -15.03 9.10 9.19
C GLN A 4 -14.66 7.61 9.07
N THR A 5 -15.53 6.78 8.48
CA THR A 5 -15.21 5.38 8.20
C THR A 5 -14.07 5.26 7.19
N TYR A 6 -14.03 6.16 6.21
CA TYR A 6 -12.97 6.18 5.18
C TYR A 6 -11.60 6.55 5.77
N SER A 7 -11.53 7.59 6.61
CA SER A 7 -10.29 7.94 7.32
C SER A 7 -9.76 6.77 8.16
N LYS A 8 -10.65 6.08 8.90
CA LYS A 8 -10.26 4.90 9.70
C LYS A 8 -9.68 3.77 8.85
N MET A 9 -10.24 3.52 7.66
CA MET A 9 -9.70 2.51 6.75
C MET A 9 -8.30 2.85 6.25
N GLN A 10 -8.03 4.14 5.98
CA GLN A 10 -6.70 4.58 5.58
C GLN A 10 -5.66 4.41 6.70
N ASP A 11 -6.04 4.70 7.94
CA ASP A 11 -5.16 4.52 9.10
C ASP A 11 -4.82 3.04 9.30
N ILE A 12 -5.81 2.15 9.25
CA ILE A 12 -5.61 0.69 9.33
C ILE A 12 -4.69 0.21 8.21
N PHE A 13 -4.92 0.66 6.99
CA PHE A 13 -4.11 0.24 5.85
C PHE A 13 -2.65 0.71 5.95
N THR A 14 -2.43 1.91 6.49
CA THR A 14 -1.08 2.44 6.72
C THR A 14 -0.31 1.57 7.72
N VAL A 15 -0.95 1.17 8.83
CA VAL A 15 -0.37 0.26 9.81
C VAL A 15 -0.03 -1.08 9.16
N TRP A 16 -0.96 -1.65 8.40
CA TRP A 16 -0.72 -2.91 7.69
C TRP A 16 0.46 -2.86 6.72
N LEU A 17 0.66 -1.76 6.01
CA LEU A 17 1.81 -1.59 5.12
C LEU A 17 3.13 -1.60 5.90
N GLN A 18 3.19 -0.88 7.02
CA GLN A 18 4.38 -0.83 7.88
C GLN A 18 4.72 -2.20 8.49
N GLU A 19 3.71 -2.93 8.95
CA GLU A 19 3.86 -4.29 9.48
C GLU A 19 4.31 -5.27 8.38
N PHE A 20 3.76 -5.14 7.18
CA PHE A 20 4.16 -5.97 6.05
C PHE A 20 5.61 -5.68 5.62
N GLU A 21 6.02 -4.42 5.53
CA GLU A 21 7.42 -4.05 5.25
C GLU A 21 8.37 -4.67 6.26
N SER A 22 8.04 -4.52 7.55
CA SER A 22 8.83 -5.07 8.66
C SER A 22 8.96 -6.59 8.57
N SER A 23 7.85 -7.27 8.24
CA SER A 23 7.81 -8.73 8.07
C SER A 23 8.65 -9.19 6.88
N ILE A 24 8.62 -8.45 5.76
CA ILE A 24 9.49 -8.75 4.62
C ILE A 24 10.95 -8.53 4.99
N MET A 25 11.30 -7.39 5.59
CA MET A 25 12.68 -7.07 5.97
C MET A 25 13.25 -8.12 6.93
N HIS A 26 12.42 -8.63 7.85
CA HIS A 26 12.79 -9.76 8.70
C HIS A 26 13.05 -11.04 7.89
N SER A 27 12.14 -11.39 6.99
CA SER A 27 12.24 -12.58 6.13
C SER A 27 13.45 -12.52 5.18
N VAL A 28 13.76 -11.33 4.66
CA VAL A 28 14.89 -11.07 3.77
C VAL A 28 16.21 -11.16 4.51
N ARG A 29 16.32 -10.55 5.71
CA ARG A 29 17.53 -10.62 6.54
C ARG A 29 17.90 -12.04 6.92
N GLN A 30 16.91 -12.91 7.17
CA GLN A 30 17.15 -14.32 7.51
C GLN A 30 17.54 -15.17 6.29
N ARG A 31 17.37 -14.68 5.06
CA ARG A 31 17.56 -15.47 3.83
C ARG A 31 18.47 -14.72 2.84
N ILE A 32 19.79 -14.87 3.03
CA ILE A 32 20.87 -14.28 2.22
C ILE A 32 20.67 -14.47 0.69
N LYS A 33 20.02 -15.56 0.27
CA LYS A 33 19.72 -15.86 -1.15
C LYS A 33 18.75 -14.89 -1.82
N LEU A 34 17.92 -14.14 -1.07
CA LEU A 34 16.93 -13.21 -1.64
C LEU A 34 17.55 -12.01 -2.37
N TYR A 35 18.69 -11.54 -1.88
CA TYR A 35 19.48 -10.49 -2.56
C TYR A 35 20.18 -11.02 -3.82
N GLN A 36 20.58 -12.28 -3.83
CA GLN A 36 21.33 -12.91 -4.92
C GLN A 36 20.42 -13.32 -6.11
N HIS A 37 19.14 -13.61 -5.88
CA HIS A 37 18.19 -14.00 -6.93
C HIS A 37 17.53 -12.81 -7.67
N GLY A 38 17.90 -11.56 -7.39
CA GLY A 38 17.41 -10.38 -8.12
C GLY A 38 15.91 -10.04 -7.94
N GLY A 39 15.12 -10.90 -7.29
CA GLY A 39 13.68 -10.69 -7.06
C GLY A 39 13.38 -9.62 -6.02
N TRP A 40 14.15 -9.55 -4.92
CA TRP A 40 13.88 -8.59 -3.84
C TRP A 40 14.06 -7.12 -4.23
N PRO A 41 15.12 -6.69 -4.95
CA PRO A 41 15.27 -5.29 -5.36
C PRO A 41 14.13 -4.76 -6.25
N ARG A 42 13.51 -5.62 -7.06
CA ARG A 42 12.33 -5.25 -7.86
C ARG A 42 11.11 -5.07 -6.94
N LEU A 43 10.84 -6.03 -6.07
CA LEU A 43 9.70 -5.97 -5.14
C LEU A 43 9.82 -4.80 -4.17
N LYS A 44 11.02 -4.50 -3.68
CA LYS A 44 11.28 -3.34 -2.82
C LYS A 44 10.91 -2.03 -3.50
N ARG A 45 11.31 -1.82 -4.75
CA ARG A 45 10.94 -0.62 -5.52
C ARG A 45 9.43 -0.51 -5.74
N GLN A 46 8.77 -1.62 -6.03
CA GLN A 46 7.30 -1.63 -6.15
C GLN A 46 6.64 -1.30 -4.82
N PHE A 47 7.18 -1.80 -3.70
CA PHE A 47 6.67 -1.54 -2.37
C PHE A 47 6.84 -0.07 -1.97
N GLU A 48 8.03 0.51 -2.19
CA GLU A 48 8.31 1.94 -2.00
C GLU A 48 7.35 2.81 -2.83
N SER A 49 7.05 2.41 -4.06
CA SER A 49 6.06 3.09 -4.91
C SER A 49 4.64 3.08 -4.33
N ILE A 50 4.22 1.96 -3.73
CA ILE A 50 2.92 1.88 -3.03
C ILE A 50 2.91 2.79 -1.81
N MET A 51 3.97 2.78 -1.00
CA MET A 51 4.08 3.64 0.18
C MET A 51 3.93 5.13 -0.19
N MET A 52 4.59 5.57 -1.26
CA MET A 52 4.44 6.95 -1.75
C MET A 52 3.01 7.26 -2.21
N ARG A 53 2.36 6.33 -2.93
CA ARG A 53 0.97 6.50 -3.41
C ARG A 53 -0.02 6.58 -2.24
N VAL A 54 0.23 5.84 -1.17
CA VAL A 54 -0.60 5.87 0.04
C VAL A 54 -0.48 7.19 0.76
N GLU A 55 0.74 7.71 0.93
CA GLU A 55 0.93 9.00 1.60
C GLU A 55 0.38 10.16 0.77
N ASP A 56 0.59 10.18 -0.55
CA ASP A 56 -0.03 11.16 -1.45
C ASP A 56 -1.57 11.13 -1.34
N HIS A 57 -2.15 9.93 -1.37
CA HIS A 57 -3.59 9.75 -1.22
C HIS A 57 -4.11 10.21 0.15
N ARG A 58 -3.35 9.96 1.23
CA ARG A 58 -3.66 10.44 2.58
C ARG A 58 -3.64 11.97 2.67
N ILE A 59 -2.65 12.62 2.07
CA ILE A 59 -2.55 14.09 2.02
C ILE A 59 -3.75 14.68 1.27
N ARG A 60 -4.08 14.14 0.08
CA ARG A 60 -5.24 14.59 -0.71
C ARG A 60 -6.55 14.46 0.06
N MET A 61 -6.72 13.37 0.80
CA MET A 61 -7.90 13.16 1.61
C MET A 61 -8.02 14.14 2.77
N LYS A 62 -6.91 14.47 3.46
CA LYS A 62 -6.93 15.52 4.50
C LYS A 62 -7.36 16.88 3.94
N VAL A 63 -6.89 17.24 2.74
CA VAL A 63 -7.28 18.48 2.06
C VAL A 63 -8.78 18.48 1.72
N LEU A 64 -9.29 17.38 1.15
CA LEU A 64 -10.70 17.25 0.79
C LEU A 64 -11.64 17.27 2.01
N ILE A 65 -11.22 16.66 3.12
CA ILE A 65 -11.99 16.66 4.37
C ILE A 65 -11.99 18.04 5.03
N GLY A 66 -10.87 18.77 4.95
CA GLY A 66 -10.77 20.15 5.44
C GLY A 66 -11.55 21.16 4.60
N ALA A 67 -11.69 20.91 3.30
CA ALA A 67 -12.48 21.71 2.36
C ALA A 67 -13.98 21.36 2.44
N THR A 68 -14.61 21.66 3.57
CA THR A 68 -16.07 21.47 3.74
C THR A 68 -16.85 22.54 2.99
N ALA A 69 -17.37 22.23 1.80
CA ALA A 69 -18.71 22.59 1.30
C ALA A 69 -18.86 22.31 -0.20
N ARG A 70 -19.99 21.69 -0.59
CA ARG A 70 -20.58 21.51 -1.94
C ARG A 70 -20.50 20.10 -2.55
N HIS A 71 -21.46 19.84 -3.43
CA HIS A 71 -21.74 18.57 -4.11
C HIS A 71 -20.50 17.99 -4.85
N GLU A 72 -19.60 18.85 -5.33
CA GLU A 72 -18.32 18.48 -5.94
C GLU A 72 -17.41 17.66 -5.01
N VAL A 73 -17.49 17.87 -3.70
CA VAL A 73 -16.73 17.08 -2.71
C VAL A 73 -17.14 15.61 -2.74
N SER A 74 -18.42 15.30 -3.03
CA SER A 74 -18.90 13.91 -3.06
C SER A 74 -18.36 13.11 -4.25
N GLU A 75 -18.24 13.73 -5.44
CA GLU A 75 -17.64 13.08 -6.62
C GLU A 75 -16.14 12.91 -6.44
N LEU A 76 -15.45 13.93 -5.92
CA LEU A 76 -14.02 13.86 -5.61
C LEU A 76 -13.72 12.76 -4.58
N LEU A 77 -14.54 12.61 -3.54
CA LEU A 77 -14.40 11.52 -2.57
C LEU A 77 -14.55 10.14 -3.24
N ARG A 78 -15.50 9.98 -4.17
CA ARG A 78 -15.70 8.73 -4.90
C ARG A 78 -14.52 8.39 -5.82
N GLU A 79 -13.91 9.39 -6.44
CA GLU A 79 -12.66 9.20 -7.18
C GLU A 79 -11.50 8.78 -6.28
N GLN A 80 -11.39 9.38 -5.09
CA GLN A 80 -10.37 8.97 -4.13
C GLN A 80 -10.61 7.55 -3.63
N GLU A 81 -11.86 7.13 -3.41
CA GLU A 81 -12.22 5.74 -3.13
C GLU A 81 -11.68 4.80 -4.23
N SER A 82 -11.94 5.09 -5.50
CA SER A 82 -11.44 4.28 -6.62
C SER A 82 -9.90 4.22 -6.64
N LYS A 83 -9.22 5.36 -6.48
CA LYS A 83 -7.75 5.43 -6.46
C LYS A 83 -7.18 4.61 -5.30
N PHE A 84 -7.85 4.59 -4.15
CA PHE A 84 -7.46 3.76 -3.02
C PHE A 84 -7.59 2.26 -3.33
N PHE A 85 -8.65 1.84 -4.00
CA PHE A 85 -8.78 0.45 -4.45
C PHE A 85 -7.67 0.04 -5.43
N ASP A 86 -7.21 0.94 -6.30
CA ASP A 86 -6.09 0.65 -7.19
C ASP A 86 -4.76 0.49 -6.43
N ILE A 87 -4.57 1.24 -5.34
CA ILE A 87 -3.45 1.05 -4.41
C ILE A 87 -3.55 -0.33 -3.74
N LEU A 88 -4.72 -0.71 -3.24
CA LEU A 88 -4.97 -2.02 -2.62
C LEU A 88 -4.68 -3.18 -3.58
N ARG A 89 -5.16 -3.10 -4.83
CA ARG A 89 -4.87 -4.12 -5.84
C ARG A 89 -3.38 -4.24 -6.13
N SER A 90 -2.69 -3.10 -6.22
CA SER A 90 -1.23 -3.08 -6.40
C SER A 90 -0.54 -3.79 -5.23
N PHE A 91 -0.99 -3.55 -4.01
CA PHE A 91 -0.42 -4.16 -2.81
C PHE A 91 -0.61 -5.68 -2.78
N ILE A 92 -1.81 -6.16 -3.10
CA ILE A 92 -2.12 -7.59 -3.21
C ILE A 92 -1.19 -8.27 -4.25
N SER A 93 -0.90 -7.59 -5.36
CA SER A 93 0.05 -8.10 -6.36
C SER A 93 1.45 -8.27 -5.78
N ILE A 94 1.95 -7.28 -5.03
CA ILE A 94 3.29 -7.37 -4.40
C ILE A 94 3.34 -8.50 -3.38
N VAL A 95 2.30 -8.65 -2.54
CA VAL A 95 2.21 -9.75 -1.58
C VAL A 95 2.26 -11.11 -2.29
N THR A 96 1.56 -11.22 -3.41
CA THR A 96 1.51 -12.44 -4.23
C THR A 96 2.87 -12.75 -4.85
N ASP A 97 3.53 -11.76 -5.47
CA ASP A 97 4.85 -11.91 -6.06
C ASP A 97 5.91 -12.27 -5.00
N PHE A 98 5.81 -11.64 -3.81
CA PHE A 98 6.66 -11.97 -2.67
C PHE A 98 6.47 -13.42 -2.22
N ARG A 99 5.23 -13.91 -2.14
CA ARG A 99 4.93 -15.32 -1.82
C ARG A 99 5.53 -16.27 -2.84
N TYR A 100 5.44 -15.96 -4.14
CA TYR A 100 6.05 -16.77 -5.20
C TYR A 100 7.58 -16.81 -5.07
N MET A 101 8.21 -15.66 -4.83
CA MET A 101 9.64 -15.57 -4.63
C MET A 101 10.11 -16.38 -3.39
N LEU A 102 9.40 -16.32 -2.27
CA LEU A 102 9.72 -17.14 -1.11
C LEU A 102 9.56 -18.64 -1.41
N SER A 103 8.53 -19.00 -2.17
CA SER A 103 8.25 -20.39 -2.55
C SER A 103 9.32 -20.96 -3.48
N SER A 104 9.88 -20.16 -4.39
CA SER A 104 10.96 -20.59 -5.29
C SER A 104 12.31 -20.79 -4.59
N ILE A 105 12.52 -20.16 -3.43
CA ILE A 105 13.76 -20.28 -2.64
C ILE A 105 13.72 -21.49 -1.70
N ASN A 106 12.52 -21.97 -1.34
CA ASN A 106 12.30 -23.16 -0.52
C ASN A 106 12.26 -24.48 -1.32
N ARG A 107 12.38 -24.42 -2.65
CA ARG A 107 12.54 -25.59 -3.52
C ARG A 107 14.01 -25.81 -3.82
#